data_AF-A0A7C9KXG2-F1
#
_entry.id   AF-A0A7C9KXG2-F1
#
_cell.length_a   1.000
_cell.length_b   1.000
_cell.length_c   1.000
_cell.angle_alpha   90.00
_cell.angle_beta   90.00
_cell.angle_gamma   90.00
#
_symmetry.space_group_name_H-M   'P 1'
#
loop_
_entity.id
_entity.type
_entity.pdbx_description
1 polymer ?
#
loop_
_entity_poly.entity_id
_entity_poly.type
_entity_poly.pdbx_seq_one_letter_code
_entity_poly.pdbx_strand_id
1 'polypeptide(L)'
;MTDKKNRPYTLGLDIGMASVGAAMLTDQRILGLHVRAFDKAETAKEGDPLNKTRREARLTRRRIRRRAHRLLRLARLFKRVGLIAEARPEAFALADTSPWDLRAEGLDRLLAPTEWAATLYHLVKHRGF
;
A
#
# COMPACT_ATOMS: atom_id res chain seq x y z
N MET A 1 36.44 35.46 27.47
CA MET A 1 35.00 35.61 27.19
C MET A 1 34.84 36.44 25.93
N THR A 2 34.50 35.84 24.79
CA THR A 2 34.27 36.56 23.54
C THR A 2 32.94 37.30 23.63
N ASP A 3 33.03 38.62 23.62
CA ASP A 3 31.89 39.54 23.55
C ASP A 3 31.03 39.22 22.32
N LYS A 4 29.88 38.55 22.53
CA LYS A 4 28.90 38.26 21.48
C LYS A 4 28.19 39.57 21.12
N LYS A 5 28.83 40.37 20.27
CA LYS A 5 28.18 41.55 19.67
C LYS A 5 27.07 41.07 18.74
N ASN A 6 25.83 41.25 19.19
CA ASN A 6 24.64 41.00 18.39
C ASN A 6 24.56 42.08 17.30
N ARG A 7 24.85 41.72 16.05
CA ARG A 7 24.78 42.63 14.91
C ARG A 7 23.57 42.27 14.04
N PRO A 8 22.79 43.25 13.57
CA PRO A 8 21.75 42.96 12.58
C PRO A 8 22.41 42.39 11.32
N TYR A 9 21.80 41.35 10.76
CA TYR A 9 22.23 40.72 9.52
C TYR A 9 21.02 40.23 8.74
N THR A 10 21.18 40.13 7.42
CA THR A 10 20.25 39.46 6.51
C THR A 10 20.81 38.09 6.17
N LEU A 11 19.97 37.05 6.26
CA LEU A 11 20.29 35.70 5.82
C LEU A 11 19.54 35.40 4.53
N GLY A 12 20.26 35.39 3.41
CA GLY A 12 19.75 34.90 2.13
C GLY A 12 19.88 33.39 2.05
N LEU A 13 18.79 32.71 1.67
CA LEU A 13 18.77 31.28 1.43
C LEU A 13 18.33 31.00 -0.02
N ASP A 14 19.17 30.31 -0.76
CA ASP A 14 18.85 29.76 -2.09
C ASP A 14 18.57 28.26 -1.95
N ILE A 15 17.30 27.88 -1.99
CA ILE A 15 16.84 26.51 -1.69
C ILE A 15 16.58 25.76 -2.99
N GLY A 16 17.57 24.97 -3.40
CA GLY A 16 17.48 24.07 -4.55
C GLY A 16 17.06 22.64 -4.17
N MET A 17 16.87 21.79 -5.17
CA MET A 17 16.43 20.40 -5.01
C MET A 17 17.41 19.49 -4.25
N ALA A 18 18.71 19.81 -4.24
CA ALA A 18 19.78 19.04 -3.60
C ALA A 18 20.83 19.92 -2.92
N SER A 19 20.54 21.21 -2.76
CA SER A 19 21.47 22.14 -2.14
C SER A 19 20.73 23.31 -1.52
N VAL A 20 21.28 23.83 -0.42
CA VAL A 20 20.89 25.13 0.13
C VAL A 20 22.13 26.01 0.17
N GLY A 21 22.13 27.07 -0.65
CA GLY A 21 23.08 28.16 -0.52
C GLY A 21 22.65 29.10 0.59
N ALA A 22 23.60 29.54 1.42
CA ALA A 22 23.36 30.48 2.51
C ALA A 22 24.38 31.62 2.46
N ALA A 23 23.90 32.86 2.53
CA ALA A 23 24.72 34.05 2.62
C ALA A 23 24.26 34.92 3.79
N MET A 24 25.18 35.22 4.69
CA MET A 24 24.93 36.11 5.82
C MET A 24 25.59 37.46 5.54
N LEU A 25 24.80 38.53 5.55
CA LEU A 25 25.18 39.85 5.05
C LEU A 25 24.85 40.93 6.08
N THR A 26 25.68 41.97 6.18
CA THR A 26 25.27 43.29 6.67
C THR A 26 25.21 44.25 5.49
N ASP A 27 24.78 45.49 5.70
CA ASP A 27 24.70 46.50 4.62
C ASP A 27 26.06 46.80 3.96
N GLN A 28 27.17 46.51 4.65
CA GLN A 28 28.53 46.85 4.21
C GLN A 28 29.42 45.65 3.89
N ARG A 29 29.05 44.42 4.31
CA ARG A 29 29.94 43.25 4.13
C ARG A 29 29.24 41.90 4.19
N ILE A 30 29.91 40.90 3.59
CA ILE A 30 29.57 39.49 3.73
C ILE A 30 30.19 38.96 5.04
N LEU A 31 29.35 38.40 5.92
CA LEU A 31 29.76 37.77 7.17
C LEU A 31 30.09 36.28 7.00
N GLY A 32 29.43 35.61 6.06
CA GLY A 32 29.66 34.19 5.80
C GLY A 32 28.91 33.70 4.57
N LEU A 33 29.49 32.70 3.92
CA LEU A 33 28.93 31.98 2.79
C LEU A 33 29.04 30.49 3.05
N HIS A 34 27.98 29.74 2.75
CA HIS A 34 27.99 28.30 2.87
C HIS A 34 27.06 27.67 1.83
N VAL A 35 27.40 26.45 1.41
CA VAL A 35 26.50 25.62 0.61
C VAL A 35 26.38 24.28 1.31
N ARG A 36 25.14 23.90 1.65
CA ARG A 36 24.83 22.57 2.15
C ARG A 36 24.29 21.74 1.00
N ALA A 37 25.10 20.82 0.47
CA ALA A 37 24.64 19.80 -0.46
C ALA A 37 24.04 18.60 0.29
N PHE A 38 23.04 17.95 -0.31
CA PHE A 38 22.41 16.73 0.17
C PHE A 38 21.89 15.90 -1.00
N ASP A 39 21.69 14.60 -0.78
CA ASP A 39 21.10 13.73 -1.79
C ASP A 39 19.64 14.10 -2.01
N LYS A 40 19.22 14.13 -3.29
CA LYS A 40 17.80 14.29 -3.64
C LYS A 40 16.98 13.19 -2.97
N ALA A 41 15.77 13.50 -2.55
CA ALA A 41 14.85 12.54 -1.94
C ALA A 41 14.20 11.59 -2.98
N GLU A 42 14.98 11.16 -3.97
CA GLU A 42 14.56 10.38 -5.14
C GLU A 42 15.56 9.24 -5.39
N THR A 43 15.10 8.16 -6.00
CA THR A 43 16.00 7.09 -6.43
C THR A 43 16.92 7.58 -7.55
N ALA A 44 18.21 7.25 -7.47
CA ALA A 44 19.21 7.68 -8.46
C ALA A 44 18.91 7.27 -9.91
N LYS A 45 18.14 6.18 -10.10
CA LYS A 45 17.86 5.60 -11.43
C LYS A 45 16.55 6.11 -12.03
N GLU A 46 15.47 6.13 -11.26
CA GLU A 46 14.10 6.31 -11.77
C GLU A 46 13.45 7.63 -11.32
N GLY A 47 14.13 8.43 -10.48
CA GLY A 47 13.57 9.67 -9.93
C GLY A 47 12.37 9.46 -8.99
N ASP A 48 12.09 8.22 -8.60
CA ASP A 48 10.94 7.90 -7.76
C ASP A 48 11.16 8.36 -6.31
N PRO A 49 10.12 8.80 -5.59
CA PRO A 49 10.24 9.12 -4.18
C PRO A 49 10.76 7.92 -3.38
N LEU A 50 11.73 8.15 -2.49
CA LEU A 50 12.35 7.07 -1.68
C LEU A 50 11.33 6.25 -0.86
N ASN A 51 10.17 6.84 -0.55
CA ASN A 51 9.11 6.17 0.21
C ASN A 51 8.14 5.33 -0.64
N LYS A 52 8.25 5.36 -1.99
CA LYS A 52 7.33 4.70 -2.92
C LYS A 52 7.31 3.20 -2.70
N THR A 53 8.47 2.55 -2.75
CA THR A 53 8.62 1.10 -2.53
C THR A 53 8.04 0.67 -1.18
N ARG A 54 8.32 1.45 -0.11
CA ARG A 54 7.77 1.18 1.23
C ARG A 54 6.24 1.28 1.25
N ARG A 55 5.69 2.31 0.59
CA ARG A 55 4.25 2.55 0.50
C ARG A 55 3.56 1.42 -0.27
N GLU A 56 4.07 1.05 -1.43
CA GLU A 56 3.54 -0.01 -2.29
C GLU A 56 3.57 -1.36 -1.58
N ALA A 57 4.71 -1.74 -1.00
CA ALA A 57 4.83 -2.99 -0.25
C ALA A 57 3.83 -3.05 0.92
N ARG A 58 3.63 -1.93 1.64
CA ARG A 58 2.63 -1.81 2.71
C ARG A 58 1.20 -1.98 2.19
N LEU A 59 0.87 -1.36 1.06
CA LEU A 59 -0.47 -1.47 0.45
C LEU A 59 -0.74 -2.90 -0.03
N THR A 60 0.24 -3.56 -0.66
CA THR A 60 0.15 -4.96 -1.08
C THR A 60 -0.10 -5.89 0.10
N ARG A 61 0.67 -5.76 1.20
CA ARG A 61 0.44 -6.54 2.43
C ARG A 61 -0.98 -6.34 2.99
N ARG A 62 -1.47 -5.10 3.02
CA ARG A 62 -2.84 -4.80 3.46
C ARG A 62 -3.88 -5.45 2.55
N ARG A 63 -3.67 -5.42 1.23
CA ARG A 63 -4.57 -6.05 0.25
C ARG A 63 -4.64 -7.57 0.46
N ILE A 64 -3.50 -8.25 0.59
CA ILE A 64 -3.41 -9.69 0.85
C ILE A 64 -4.14 -10.04 2.16
N ARG A 65 -3.81 -9.35 3.25
CA ARG A 65 -4.45 -9.58 4.56
C ARG A 65 -5.97 -9.41 4.49
N ARG A 66 -6.46 -8.35 3.84
CA ARG A 66 -7.90 -8.09 3.71
C ARG A 66 -8.59 -9.14 2.84
N ARG A 67 -7.95 -9.62 1.77
CA ARG A 67 -8.46 -10.72 0.94
C ARG A 67 -8.60 -12.00 1.77
N ALA A 68 -7.53 -12.43 2.45
CA ALA A 68 -7.53 -13.61 3.29
C ALA A 68 -8.60 -13.53 4.40
N HIS A 69 -8.66 -12.39 5.11
CA HIS A 69 -9.64 -12.18 6.17
C HIS A 69 -11.09 -12.20 5.67
N ARG A 70 -11.36 -11.66 4.48
CA ARG A 70 -12.70 -11.72 3.87
C ARG A 70 -13.12 -13.16 3.57
N LEU A 71 -12.24 -13.96 2.97
CA LEU A 71 -12.52 -15.36 2.65
C LEU A 71 -12.68 -16.21 3.92
N LEU A 72 -11.88 -15.96 4.95
CA LEU A 72 -12.03 -16.61 6.26
C LEU A 72 -13.40 -16.32 6.89
N ARG A 73 -13.85 -15.07 6.86
CA ARG A 73 -15.18 -14.69 7.38
C ARG A 73 -16.31 -15.35 6.60
N LEU A 74 -16.16 -15.46 5.28
CA LEU A 74 -17.13 -16.16 4.43
C LEU A 74 -17.20 -17.65 4.77
N ALA A 75 -16.06 -18.34 4.88
CA ALA A 75 -16.03 -19.75 5.25
C ALA A 75 -16.65 -20.01 6.64
N ARG A 76 -16.37 -19.12 7.61
CA ARG A 76 -17.01 -19.17 8.94
C ARG A 76 -18.52 -18.94 8.89
N LEU A 77 -18.98 -18.06 8.01
CA LEU A 77 -20.41 -17.82 7.79
C LEU A 77 -21.08 -19.09 7.23
N PHE A 78 -20.52 -19.67 6.17
CA PHE A 78 -21.02 -20.90 5.57
C PHE A 78 -21.11 -22.05 6.57
N LYS A 79 -20.08 -22.23 7.41
CA LYS A 79 -20.15 -23.22 8.49
C LYS A 79 -21.29 -22.94 9.47
N ARG A 80 -21.45 -21.69 9.89
CA ARG A 80 -22.47 -21.30 10.87
C ARG A 80 -23.89 -21.55 10.37
N VAL A 81 -24.14 -21.32 9.09
CA VAL A 81 -25.47 -21.54 8.48
C VAL A 81 -25.67 -22.99 8.00
N GLY A 82 -24.70 -23.89 8.26
CA GLY A 82 -24.80 -25.30 7.89
C GLY A 82 -24.54 -25.60 6.41
N LEU A 83 -24.02 -24.64 5.62
CA LEU A 83 -23.75 -24.84 4.20
C LEU A 83 -22.52 -25.73 3.94
N ILE A 84 -21.54 -25.70 4.84
CA ILE A 84 -20.35 -26.57 4.83
C ILE A 84 -20.09 -27.10 6.23
N ALA A 85 -19.51 -28.31 6.34
CA ALA A 85 -19.17 -28.91 7.62
C ALA A 85 -17.97 -28.20 8.30
N GLU A 86 -16.95 -27.84 7.52
CA GLU A 86 -15.71 -27.27 8.01
C GLU A 86 -15.32 -25.99 7.28
N ALA A 87 -14.88 -24.98 8.03
CA ALA A 87 -14.43 -23.70 7.49
C ALA A 87 -12.96 -23.77 7.04
N ARG A 88 -12.66 -24.64 6.07
CA ARG A 88 -11.31 -24.84 5.52
C ARG A 88 -11.30 -24.58 4.01
N PRO A 89 -10.17 -24.14 3.41
CA PRO A 89 -10.11 -23.87 1.97
C PRO A 89 -10.49 -25.06 1.08
N GLU A 90 -10.20 -26.28 1.52
CA GLU A 90 -10.47 -27.52 0.82
C GLU A 90 -11.97 -27.77 0.66
N ALA A 91 -12.81 -27.22 1.54
CA ALA A 91 -14.27 -27.32 1.45
C ALA A 91 -14.87 -26.63 0.21
N PHE A 92 -14.06 -25.87 -0.55
CA PHE A 92 -14.46 -25.18 -1.78
C PHE A 92 -13.79 -25.74 -3.03
N ALA A 93 -12.91 -26.73 -2.89
CA ALA A 93 -12.25 -27.40 -4.01
C ALA A 93 -13.08 -28.62 -4.43
N LEU A 94 -13.70 -28.53 -5.61
CA LEU A 94 -14.43 -29.62 -6.23
C LEU A 94 -13.53 -30.22 -7.31
N ALA A 95 -13.24 -31.52 -7.23
CA ALA A 95 -12.24 -32.17 -8.07
C ALA A 95 -12.63 -32.17 -9.56
N ASP A 96 -13.91 -32.44 -9.84
CA ASP A 96 -14.40 -32.68 -11.20
C ASP A 96 -15.25 -31.52 -11.73
N THR A 97 -15.21 -30.34 -11.10
CA THR A 97 -16.11 -29.24 -11.46
C THR A 97 -15.46 -27.87 -11.30
N SER A 98 -15.50 -27.08 -12.38
CA SER A 98 -15.02 -25.70 -12.37
C SER A 98 -16.03 -24.78 -11.66
N PRO A 99 -15.57 -23.85 -10.79
CA PRO A 99 -16.43 -22.80 -10.26
C PRO A 99 -17.00 -21.85 -11.33
N TRP A 100 -16.46 -21.84 -12.55
CA TRP A 100 -17.03 -21.08 -13.66
C TRP A 100 -18.24 -21.77 -14.28
N ASP A 101 -18.18 -23.09 -14.44
CA ASP A 101 -19.27 -23.89 -14.98
C ASP A 101 -20.45 -23.86 -14.01
N LEU A 102 -20.20 -24.04 -12.71
CA LEU A 102 -21.23 -23.90 -11.66
C LEU A 102 -21.90 -22.52 -11.65
N ARG A 103 -21.15 -21.45 -11.96
CA ARG A 103 -21.73 -20.10 -12.05
C ARG A 103 -22.68 -19.96 -13.23
N ALA A 104 -22.41 -20.64 -14.34
CA ALA A 104 -23.29 -20.66 -15.49
C ALA A 104 -24.50 -21.58 -15.23
N GLU A 105 -24.24 -22.82 -14.80
CA GLU A 105 -25.29 -23.81 -14.49
C GLU A 105 -26.25 -23.35 -13.40
N GLY A 106 -25.78 -22.58 -12.42
CA GLY A 106 -26.63 -22.01 -11.36
C GLY A 106 -27.69 -21.01 -11.85
N LEU A 107 -27.66 -20.63 -13.13
CA LEU A 107 -28.72 -19.85 -13.79
C LEU A 107 -29.89 -20.75 -14.25
N ASP A 108 -29.60 -22.02 -14.55
CA ASP A 108 -30.54 -22.95 -15.18
C ASP A 108 -30.98 -24.08 -14.24
N ARG A 109 -30.17 -24.43 -13.22
CA ARG A 109 -30.47 -25.47 -12.23
C ARG A 109 -30.16 -25.03 -10.80
N LEU A 110 -30.82 -25.70 -9.85
CA LEU A 110 -30.48 -25.57 -8.44
C LEU A 110 -29.12 -26.24 -8.18
N LEU A 111 -28.19 -25.49 -7.58
CA LEU A 111 -26.89 -26.03 -7.15
C LEU A 111 -27.01 -26.72 -5.79
N ALA A 112 -26.26 -27.82 -5.63
CA ALA A 112 -26.08 -28.47 -4.34
C ALA A 112 -25.38 -27.52 -3.33
N PRO A 113 -25.55 -27.73 -2.01
CA PRO A 113 -24.94 -26.87 -1.00
C PRO A 113 -23.44 -26.61 -1.18
N THR A 114 -22.67 -27.64 -1.54
CA THR A 114 -21.22 -27.57 -1.77
C THR A 114 -20.86 -26.81 -3.05
N GLU A 115 -21.61 -27.04 -4.13
CA GLU A 115 -21.50 -26.32 -5.41
C GLU A 115 -21.79 -24.82 -5.21
N TRP A 116 -22.84 -24.51 -4.46
CA TRP A 116 -23.21 -23.14 -4.12
C TRP A 116 -22.14 -22.45 -3.27
N ALA A 117 -21.61 -23.14 -2.26
CA ALA A 117 -20.53 -22.63 -1.43
C ALA A 117 -19.26 -22.34 -2.25
N ALA A 118 -18.84 -23.25 -3.13
CA ALA A 118 -17.69 -23.07 -4.01
C ALA A 118 -17.88 -21.90 -4.98
N THR A 119 -19.07 -21.78 -5.56
CA THR A 119 -19.47 -20.69 -6.47
C THR A 119 -19.38 -19.32 -5.80
N LEU A 120 -20.01 -19.17 -4.62
CA LEU A 120 -19.97 -17.92 -3.87
C LEU A 120 -18.56 -17.58 -3.36
N TYR A 121 -17.81 -18.59 -2.91
CA TYR A 121 -16.41 -18.42 -2.49
C TYR A 121 -15.55 -17.86 -3.63
N HIS A 122 -15.72 -18.41 -4.84
CA HIS A 122 -15.04 -17.94 -6.03
C HIS A 122 -15.40 -16.49 -6.39
N LEU A 123 -16.69 -16.12 -6.39
CA LEU A 123 -17.14 -14.74 -6.62
C LEU A 123 -16.53 -13.75 -5.62
N VAL A 124 -16.53 -14.06 -4.33
CA VAL A 124 -15.97 -13.19 -3.28
C VAL A 124 -14.44 -13.09 -3.37
N LYS A 125 -13.78 -14.14 -3.87
CA LYS A 125 -12.34 -14.17 -4.15
C LYS A 125 -11.99 -13.33 -5.38
N HIS A 126 -12.87 -13.25 -6.38
CA HIS A 126 -12.68 -12.60 -7.68
C HIS A 126 -13.78 -11.56 -7.98
N ARG A 127 -13.86 -10.53 -7.12
CA ARG A 127 -14.98 -9.59 -7.02
C ARG A 127 -14.90 -8.31 -7.89
N GLY A 128 -14.15 -8.35 -8.99
CA GLY A 128 -13.92 -7.16 -9.83
C GLY A 128 -12.92 -6.14 -9.27
N PHE A 129 -12.82 -5.00 -9.96
CA PHE A 129 -11.96 -3.85 -9.62
C PHE A 129 -12.66 -2.90 -8.63
#